data_AF-A0A1E4MHN2-F1
#
_entry.id   AF-A0A1E4MHN2-F1
#
_cell.length_a   1.000
_cell.length_b   1.000
_cell.length_c   1.000
_cell.angle_alpha   90.00
_cell.angle_beta   90.00
_cell.angle_gamma   90.00
#
_symmetry.space_group_name_H-M   'P 1'
#
loop_
_entity.id
_entity.type
_entity.pdbx_description
1 polymer ?
#
loop_
_entity_poly.entity_id
_entity_poly.type
_entity_poly.pdbx_seq_one_letter_code
_entity_poly.pdbx_strand_id
1 'polypeptide(L)'
;MRTNLEFRSSTLMANPPEDEPQGEATARFLAERLPAHGFEVEKVHAEDWGWRIQIHNEAFPLWIGCGFYPEYPDGVLCFIEPSRPFLRRWFRKIPTQATTEKLADALERIVADSGLAQDLRWWSEKENARG
;
A
#
# COMPACT_ATOMS: atom_id res chain seq x y z
N MET A 1 -1.62 -12.54 -7.12
CA MET A 1 -2.39 -11.56 -6.32
C MET A 1 -1.65 -10.23 -6.37
N ARG A 2 -2.35 -9.12 -6.62
CA ARG A 2 -1.76 -7.78 -6.65
C ARG A 2 -1.56 -7.28 -5.22
N THR A 3 -0.31 -6.98 -4.87
CA THR A 3 0.06 -6.52 -3.54
C THR A 3 0.98 -5.33 -3.59
N ASN A 4 1.86 -5.23 -4.59
CA ASN A 4 2.87 -4.19 -4.69
C ASN A 4 2.60 -3.33 -5.93
N LEU A 5 2.22 -2.08 -5.71
CA LEU A 5 2.02 -1.06 -6.73
C LEU A 5 3.19 -0.07 -6.65
N GLU A 6 4.00 -0.02 -7.71
CA GLU A 6 4.98 1.05 -7.88
C GLU A 6 4.41 2.14 -8.78
N PHE A 7 4.85 3.37 -8.55
CA PHE A 7 4.60 4.51 -9.43
C PHE A 7 5.61 5.62 -9.14
N ARG A 8 5.57 6.70 -9.91
CA ARG A 8 6.41 7.88 -9.71
C ARG A 8 5.57 9.10 -9.39
N SER A 9 5.98 9.88 -8.40
CA SER A 9 5.29 11.11 -8.02
C SER A 9 6.18 12.01 -7.17
N SER A 10 6.56 13.17 -7.70
CA SER A 10 7.26 14.20 -6.93
C SER A 10 6.39 14.82 -5.83
N THR A 11 5.06 14.84 -6.01
CA THR A 11 4.12 15.36 -5.01
C THR A 11 3.88 14.38 -3.87
N LEU A 12 3.65 13.10 -4.19
CA LEU A 12 3.35 12.07 -3.20
C LEU A 12 4.60 11.48 -2.54
N MET A 13 5.78 11.69 -3.13
CA MET A 13 7.10 11.40 -2.56
C MET A 13 7.84 12.69 -2.15
N ALA A 14 7.12 13.72 -1.71
CA ALA A 14 7.76 14.92 -1.19
C ALA A 14 8.74 14.53 -0.07
N ASN A 15 9.99 14.96 -0.20
CA ASN A 15 11.08 14.59 0.71
C ASN A 15 10.80 15.14 2.13
N PRO A 16 10.64 14.27 3.15
CA PRO A 16 10.68 14.69 4.54
C PRO A 16 12.12 15.04 4.95
N PRO A 17 12.34 15.60 6.15
CA PRO A 17 13.68 15.77 6.72
C PRO A 17 14.50 14.48 6.69
N GLU A 18 15.84 14.57 6.63
CA GLU A 18 16.76 13.42 6.43
C GLU A 18 16.56 12.26 7.43
N ASP A 19 16.04 12.53 8.63
CA ASP A 19 15.88 11.55 9.70
C ASP A 19 14.48 10.90 9.76
N GLU A 20 13.59 11.21 8.81
CA GLU A 20 12.20 10.72 8.81
C GLU A 20 11.92 9.72 7.67
N PRO A 21 11.11 8.68 7.94
CA PRO A 21 10.73 7.72 6.91
C PRO A 21 9.86 8.38 5.84
N GLN A 22 10.22 8.13 4.58
CA GLN A 22 9.49 8.64 3.41
C GLN A 22 8.13 7.95 3.22
N GLY A 23 7.23 8.59 2.49
CA GLY A 23 5.92 8.02 2.15
C GLY A 23 4.73 8.57 2.96
N GLU A 24 4.93 9.52 3.87
CA GLU A 24 3.85 10.13 4.64
C GLU A 24 2.77 10.75 3.75
N ALA A 25 3.18 11.55 2.76
CA ALA A 25 2.27 12.23 1.86
C ALA A 25 1.41 11.22 1.10
N THR A 26 2.02 10.14 0.59
CA THR A 26 1.30 9.01 -0.01
C THR A 26 0.32 8.37 0.99
N ALA A 27 0.77 8.06 2.21
CA ALA A 27 -0.04 7.37 3.19
C ALA A 27 -1.28 8.20 3.61
N ARG A 28 -1.10 9.50 3.86
CA ARG A 28 -2.20 10.41 4.20
C ARG A 28 -3.15 10.60 3.03
N PHE A 29 -2.62 10.80 1.82
CA PHE A 29 -3.40 10.95 0.61
C PHE A 29 -4.34 9.74 0.37
N LEU A 30 -3.83 8.52 0.54
CA LEU A 30 -4.60 7.30 0.43
C LEU A 30 -5.63 7.18 1.57
N ALA A 31 -5.21 7.43 2.82
CA ALA A 31 -6.06 7.29 3.99
C ALA A 31 -7.33 8.17 3.92
N GLU A 32 -7.23 9.37 3.36
CA GLU A 32 -8.38 10.26 3.15
C GLU A 32 -9.39 9.72 2.13
N ARG A 33 -8.95 8.88 1.17
CA ARG A 33 -9.77 8.45 0.03
C ARG A 33 -10.30 7.03 0.17
N LEU A 34 -9.57 6.16 0.89
CA LEU A 34 -9.96 4.77 1.15
C LEU A 34 -11.41 4.60 1.69
N PRO A 35 -11.95 5.47 2.57
CA PRO A 35 -13.33 5.37 3.03
C PRO A 35 -14.37 5.44 1.90
N ALA A 36 -14.13 6.25 0.85
CA ALA A 36 -15.03 6.32 -0.31
C ALA A 36 -15.07 5.01 -1.12
N HIS A 37 -14.08 4.13 -0.91
CA HIS A 37 -13.98 2.80 -1.52
C HIS A 37 -14.41 1.68 -0.54
N GLY A 38 -14.96 2.02 0.63
CA GLY A 38 -15.48 1.07 1.61
C GLY A 38 -14.42 0.51 2.56
N PHE A 39 -13.27 1.15 2.70
CA PHE A 39 -12.23 0.77 3.64
C PHE A 39 -12.14 1.77 4.80
N GLU A 40 -12.44 1.31 6.01
CA GLU A 40 -12.27 2.11 7.22
C GLU A 40 -10.79 2.12 7.64
N VAL A 41 -10.23 3.33 7.77
CA VAL A 41 -8.84 3.54 8.20
C VAL A 41 -8.82 3.69 9.72
N GLU A 42 -8.10 2.81 10.40
CA GLU A 42 -7.96 2.84 11.86
C GLU A 42 -6.83 3.76 12.32
N LYS A 43 -5.70 3.73 11.60
CA LYS A 43 -4.48 4.46 11.99
C LYS A 43 -3.56 4.70 10.81
N VAL A 44 -2.91 5.86 10.79
CA VAL A 44 -1.77 6.17 9.90
C VAL A 44 -0.56 6.51 10.78
N HIS A 45 0.56 5.83 10.58
CA HIS A 45 1.76 6.03 11.40
C HIS A 45 3.05 5.68 10.65
N ALA A 46 4.13 6.33 11.08
CA ALA A 46 5.49 6.03 10.65
C ALA A 46 5.96 4.68 11.20
N GLU A 47 6.78 4.01 10.40
CA GLU A 47 7.56 2.80 10.69
C GLU A 47 9.02 3.10 10.32
N ASP A 48 9.96 2.23 10.70
CA ASP A 48 11.39 2.38 10.40
C ASP A 48 11.73 2.34 8.89
N TRP A 49 10.82 1.83 8.05
CA TRP A 49 10.99 1.70 6.61
C TRP A 49 10.08 2.62 5.77
N GLY A 50 9.13 3.33 6.38
CA GLY A 50 8.10 4.07 5.64
C GLY A 50 6.89 4.40 6.48
N TRP A 51 5.71 4.42 5.85
CA TRP A 51 4.45 4.72 6.51
C TRP A 51 3.43 3.60 6.34
N ARG A 52 2.69 3.30 7.41
CA ARG A 52 1.65 2.28 7.45
C ARG A 52 0.27 2.89 7.63
N ILE A 53 -0.67 2.46 6.78
CA ILE A 53 -2.11 2.67 6.92
C ILE A 53 -2.74 1.37 7.43
N GLN A 54 -3.18 1.36 8.68
CA GLN A 54 -3.94 0.26 9.27
C GLN A 54 -5.41 0.36 8.83
N ILE A 55 -5.94 -0.74 8.30
CA ILE A 55 -7.31 -0.81 7.78
C ILE A 55 -8.12 -1.80 8.63
N HIS A 56 -9.32 -1.39 9.01
CA HIS A 56 -10.23 -2.26 9.74
C HIS A 56 -10.64 -3.45 8.88
N ASN A 57 -10.46 -4.66 9.42
CA ASN A 57 -10.92 -5.90 8.79
C ASN A 57 -11.07 -6.99 9.86
N GLU A 58 -12.30 -7.45 10.09
CA GLU A 58 -12.60 -8.42 11.15
C GLU A 58 -11.91 -9.78 10.94
N ALA A 59 -11.67 -10.16 9.68
CA ALA A 59 -11.19 -11.50 9.35
C ALA A 59 -9.69 -11.69 9.63
N PHE A 60 -8.87 -10.65 9.43
CA PHE A 60 -7.41 -10.67 9.56
C PHE A 60 -6.80 -9.26 9.54
N PRO A 61 -5.59 -9.05 10.08
CA PRO A 61 -4.91 -7.75 9.97
C PRO A 61 -4.70 -7.36 8.50
N LEU A 62 -5.18 -6.18 8.11
CA LEU A 62 -5.08 -5.63 6.76
C LEU A 62 -4.44 -4.25 6.84
N TRP A 63 -3.43 -3.97 6.00
CA TRP A 63 -2.77 -2.67 5.98
C TRP A 63 -2.04 -2.42 4.66
N ILE A 64 -1.73 -1.14 4.41
CA ILE A 64 -0.90 -0.69 3.27
C ILE A 64 0.37 -0.06 3.84
N GLY A 65 1.54 -0.49 3.37
CA GLY A 65 2.81 0.20 3.53
C GLY A 65 3.05 1.14 2.35
N CYS A 66 3.53 2.35 2.60
CA CYS A 66 3.89 3.36 1.61
C CYS A 66 5.33 3.81 1.89
N GLY A 67 6.19 3.80 0.89
CA GLY A 67 7.59 4.18 1.06
C GLY A 67 8.30 4.54 -0.24
N PHE A 68 9.54 4.98 -0.10
CA PHE A 68 10.41 5.31 -1.21
C PHE A 68 10.81 4.06 -1.99
N TYR A 69 10.75 4.13 -3.32
CA TYR A 69 11.24 3.08 -4.21
C TYR A 69 12.57 3.51 -4.87
N PRO A 70 13.71 2.89 -4.51
CA PRO A 70 15.03 3.42 -4.84
C PRO A 70 15.42 3.37 -6.31
N GLU A 71 14.64 2.69 -7.16
CA GLU A 71 14.89 2.65 -8.61
C GLU A 71 14.67 4.02 -9.28
N TYR A 72 13.93 4.93 -8.63
CA TYR A 72 13.65 6.26 -9.15
C TYR A 72 13.81 7.34 -8.07
N PRO A 73 14.31 8.55 -8.39
CA PRO A 73 14.42 9.64 -7.41
C PRO A 73 13.07 10.08 -6.81
N ASP A 74 11.97 9.87 -7.54
CA ASP A 74 10.59 10.16 -7.17
C ASP A 74 9.73 8.88 -7.09
N GLY A 75 10.38 7.73 -6.87
CA GLY A 75 9.75 6.42 -6.85
C GLY A 75 8.95 6.19 -5.58
N VAL A 76 7.73 5.67 -5.74
CA VAL A 76 6.83 5.27 -4.66
C VAL A 76 6.55 3.78 -4.77
N LEU A 77 6.64 3.07 -3.65
CA LEU A 77 6.14 1.71 -3.52
C LEU A 77 5.04 1.67 -2.46
N CYS A 78 3.85 1.27 -2.88
CA CYS A 78 2.77 0.88 -1.99
C CYS A 78 2.66 -0.64 -1.97
N PHE A 79 2.61 -1.25 -0.78
CA PHE A 79 2.44 -2.70 -0.65
C PHE A 79 1.34 -3.07 0.35
N ILE A 80 0.54 -4.08 0.01
CA ILE A 80 -0.61 -4.53 0.80
C ILE A 80 -0.23 -5.81 1.56
N GLU A 81 -0.54 -5.83 2.85
CA GLU A 81 -0.48 -7.04 3.67
C GLU A 81 -1.89 -7.42 4.15
N PRO A 82 -2.27 -8.71 4.08
CA PRO A 82 -1.44 -9.85 3.76
C PRO A 82 -1.12 -9.99 2.26
N SER A 83 0.14 -10.32 1.95
CA SER A 83 0.64 -10.48 0.57
C SER A 83 0.50 -11.91 0.00
N ARG A 84 -0.11 -12.82 0.77
CA ARG A 84 -0.36 -14.23 0.37
C ARG A 84 -1.85 -14.49 0.24
N PRO A 85 -2.29 -15.44 -0.62
CA PRO A 85 -3.72 -15.72 -0.86
C PRO A 85 -4.44 -16.37 0.33
N PHE A 86 -3.69 -16.79 1.36
CA PHE A 86 -4.24 -17.29 2.60
C PHE A 86 -3.26 -17.08 3.76
N LEU A 87 -3.83 -16.91 4.95
CA LEU A 87 -3.11 -16.97 6.22
C LEU A 87 -3.40 -18.29 6.92
N ARG A 88 -2.40 -18.83 7.62
CA ARG A 88 -2.58 -19.97 8.53
C ARG A 88 -2.62 -19.44 9.95
N ARG A 89 -3.76 -19.64 10.63
CA ARG A 89 -3.91 -19.35 12.04
C ARG A 89 -4.38 -20.61 12.75
N TRP A 90 -3.46 -21.21 13.51
CA TRP A 90 -3.63 -22.49 14.19
C TRP A 90 -3.98 -23.59 13.17
N PHE A 91 -5.22 -24.08 13.19
CA PHE A 91 -5.72 -25.12 12.28
C PHE A 91 -6.60 -24.57 11.15
N ARG A 92 -6.74 -23.25 11.04
CA ARG A 92 -7.59 -22.60 10.03
C ARG A 92 -6.75 -21.97 8.93
N LYS A 93 -7.20 -22.19 7.69
CA LYS A 93 -6.74 -21.47 6.50
C LYS A 93 -7.74 -20.36 6.22
N ILE A 94 -7.32 -19.12 6.43
CA ILE A 94 -8.15 -17.92 6.22
C ILE A 94 -7.87 -17.42 4.81
N PRO A 95 -8.84 -17.45 3.88
CA PRO A 95 -8.65 -16.85 2.55
C PRO A 95 -8.58 -15.33 2.68
N THR A 96 -7.61 -14.72 2.01
CA THR A 96 -7.36 -13.27 2.06
C THR A 96 -7.51 -12.60 0.71
N GLN A 97 -7.33 -13.38 -0.37
CA GLN A 97 -7.20 -12.89 -1.73
C GLN A 97 -8.33 -11.96 -2.17
N ALA A 98 -9.59 -12.29 -1.88
CA ALA A 98 -10.71 -11.47 -2.32
C ALA A 98 -10.71 -10.06 -1.71
N THR A 99 -10.37 -9.93 -0.42
CA THR A 99 -10.29 -8.62 0.24
C THR A 99 -9.04 -7.87 -0.18
N THR A 100 -7.90 -8.56 -0.31
CA THR A 100 -6.65 -7.95 -0.78
C THR A 100 -6.77 -7.41 -2.20
N GLU A 101 -7.41 -8.14 -3.13
CA GLU A 101 -7.62 -7.66 -4.51
C GLU A 101 -8.60 -6.47 -4.56
N LYS A 102 -9.62 -6.44 -3.70
CA LYS A 102 -10.50 -5.25 -3.59
C LYS A 102 -9.73 -4.03 -3.11
N LEU A 103 -8.80 -4.22 -2.18
CA LEU A 103 -7.95 -3.13 -1.70
C LEU A 103 -6.96 -2.69 -2.78
N ALA A 104 -6.43 -3.64 -3.56
CA ALA A 104 -5.60 -3.34 -4.73
C ALA A 104 -6.37 -2.52 -5.77
N ASP A 105 -7.61 -2.88 -6.09
CA ASP A 105 -8.47 -2.10 -7.00
C ASP A 105 -8.72 -0.67 -6.48
N ALA A 106 -8.96 -0.51 -5.19
CA ALA A 106 -9.15 0.80 -4.59
C ALA A 106 -7.86 1.63 -4.63
N LEU A 107 -6.73 1.03 -4.27
CA LEU A 107 -5.41 1.67 -4.32
C LEU A 107 -5.07 2.15 -5.73
N GLU A 108 -5.21 1.29 -6.74
CA GLU A 108 -4.95 1.64 -8.14
C GLU A 108 -5.87 2.78 -8.62
N ARG A 109 -7.18 2.70 -8.34
CA ARG A 109 -8.11 3.77 -8.73
C ARG A 109 -7.76 5.10 -8.08
N ILE A 110 -7.50 5.11 -6.77
CA ILE A 110 -7.15 6.34 -6.04
C ILE A 110 -5.89 6.98 -6.62
N VAL A 111 -4.86 6.18 -6.93
CA VAL A 111 -3.59 6.70 -7.46
C VAL A 111 -3.75 7.13 -8.92
N ALA A 112 -4.40 6.31 -9.76
CA ALA A 112 -4.60 6.60 -11.18
C ALA A 112 -5.47 7.84 -11.41
N ASP A 113 -6.56 7.98 -10.66
CA ASP A 113 -7.52 9.09 -10.82
C ASP A 113 -7.02 10.39 -10.17
N SER A 114 -5.89 10.35 -9.45
CA SER A 114 -5.36 11.52 -8.74
C SER A 114 -4.77 12.60 -9.66
N GLY A 115 -4.28 12.21 -10.83
CA GLY A 115 -3.42 13.06 -11.67
C GLY A 115 -2.06 13.42 -11.05
N LEU A 116 -1.70 12.81 -9.91
CA LEU A 116 -0.46 13.06 -9.16
C LEU A 116 0.62 12.01 -9.42
N ALA A 117 0.29 10.92 -10.11
CA ALA A 117 1.16 9.77 -10.31
C ALA A 117 1.32 9.45 -11.80
N GLN A 118 2.49 8.93 -12.15
CA GLN A 118 2.82 8.44 -13.48
C GLN A 118 3.49 7.07 -13.39
N ASP A 119 3.57 6.37 -14.52
CA ASP A 119 4.25 5.07 -14.64
C ASP A 119 3.75 4.02 -13.62
N LEU A 120 2.44 4.01 -13.32
CA LEU A 120 1.84 3.02 -12.41
C LEU A 120 2.07 1.60 -12.95
N ARG A 121 2.60 0.73 -12.08
CA ARG A 121 2.87 -0.67 -12.42
C ARG A 121 2.64 -1.58 -11.22
N TRP A 122 1.89 -2.66 -11.41
CA TRP A 122 1.85 -3.76 -10.47
C TRP A 122 3.07 -4.67 -10.65
N TRP A 123 3.68 -5.08 -9.55
CA TRP A 123 4.72 -6.12 -9.57
C TRP A 123 4.14 -7.47 -9.97
N SER A 124 4.94 -8.25 -10.72
CA SER A 124 4.62 -9.64 -11.01
C SER A 124 4.72 -10.51 -9.76
N GLU A 125 4.13 -11.71 -9.82
CA GLU A 125 4.20 -12.66 -8.72
C GLU A 125 5.66 -13.05 -8.37
N LYS A 126 6.54 -13.06 -9.37
CA LYS A 126 7.97 -13.36 -9.18
C LYS A 126 8.70 -12.25 -8.44
N GLU A 127 8.34 -10.99 -8.67
CA GLU A 127 8.88 -9.83 -7.96
C GLU A 127 8.36 -9.82 -6.51
N ASN A 128 7.06 -10.05 -6.30
CA ASN A 128 6.46 -10.13 -4.96
C ASN A 128 7.07 -11.25 -4.09
N ALA A 129 7.56 -12.34 -4.69
CA ALA A 129 8.20 -13.43 -3.96
C ALA A 129 9.64 -13.12 -3.51
N ARG A 130 10.23 -12.00 -3.97
CA ARG A 130 11.63 -11.63 -3.75
C ARG A 130 11.80 -10.37 -2.89
N GLY A 131 10.78 -9.50 -2.84
CA GLY A 131 10.70 -8.38 -1.91
C GLY A 131 10.35 -8.83 -0.51
#